data_AF-A0A9X3NFY9-F1
#
_entry.id   AF-A0A9X3NFY9-F1
#
_cell.length_a   1.000
_cell.length_b   1.000
_cell.length_c   1.000
_cell.angle_alpha   90.00
_cell.angle_beta   90.00
_cell.angle_gamma   90.00
#
_symmetry.space_group_name_H-M   'P 1'
#
loop_
_entity.id
_entity.type
_entity.pdbx_description
1 polymer ?
#
loop_
_entity_poly.entity_id
_entity_poly.type
_entity_poly.pdbx_seq_one_letter_code
_entity_poly.pdbx_strand_id
1 'polypeptide(L)'
;MRLTLVVGLALALLLVPAAAQASDKSLKSTVKKELTTLEKAEKRFAKAMDKLESDGDAEQGKQATEKLITAVERFHSKVEAETAESKGLKTARTKLLKASETYESGLNKLIEALDADSKSKLKSALKTINRAYKQFYSAGESLGKAGADV
;
A
#
# COMPACT_ATOMS: atom_id res chain seq x y z
N MET A 1 13.86 -0.40 -19.56
CA MET A 1 14.38 0.39 -18.42
C MET A 1 13.89 -0.36 -17.20
N ARG A 2 14.65 -1.35 -16.71
CA ARG A 2 14.14 -2.37 -15.78
C ARG A 2 13.49 -1.73 -14.56
N LEU A 3 12.16 -1.77 -14.51
CA LEU A 3 11.37 -1.15 -13.46
C LEU A 3 11.22 -2.16 -12.33
N THR A 4 12.23 -2.24 -11.46
CA THR A 4 12.19 -3.12 -10.29
C THR A 4 11.17 -2.55 -9.31
N LEU A 5 9.91 -2.96 -9.45
CA LEU A 5 8.85 -2.68 -8.50
C LEU A 5 9.16 -3.56 -7.28
N VAL A 6 9.69 -2.93 -6.22
CA VAL A 6 10.01 -3.63 -4.98
C VAL A 6 8.68 -4.01 -4.32
N VAL A 7 8.21 -5.23 -4.59
CA VAL A 7 7.07 -5.83 -3.91
C VAL A 7 7.61 -6.63 -2.75
N GLY A 8 7.50 -6.10 -1.53
CA GLY A 8 8.09 -6.75 -0.37
C GLY A 8 7.62 -6.12 0.92
N LEU A 9 6.35 -6.29 1.25
CA LEU A 9 5.81 -5.81 2.52
C LEU A 9 6.12 -6.80 3.66
N ALA A 10 7.38 -6.88 4.08
CA ALA A 10 7.73 -7.68 5.26
C ALA A 10 7.66 -6.81 6.52
N LEU A 11 6.47 -6.66 7.11
CA LEU A 11 6.35 -6.04 8.42
C LEU A 11 6.92 -6.98 9.49
N ALA A 12 8.13 -6.67 9.93
CA ALA A 12 8.73 -7.24 11.12
C ALA A 12 7.91 -6.81 12.35
N LEU A 13 6.84 -7.55 12.63
CA LEU A 13 6.02 -7.39 13.83
C LEU A 13 6.71 -8.13 14.98
N LEU A 14 7.57 -7.39 15.69
CA LEU A 14 8.13 -7.83 16.96
C LEU A 14 7.01 -7.93 18.02
N LEU A 15 7.10 -8.99 18.81
CA LEU A 15 6.27 -9.31 19.96
C LEU A 15 6.13 -8.09 20.89
N VAL A 16 4.90 -7.67 21.17
CA VAL A 16 4.61 -6.55 22.08
C VAL A 16 4.30 -7.11 23.48
N PRO A 17 4.85 -6.52 24.56
CA PRO A 17 4.53 -6.91 25.94
C PRO A 17 3.03 -6.74 26.26
N ALA A 18 2.56 -7.45 27.28
CA ALA A 18 1.14 -7.74 27.52
C ALA A 18 0.20 -6.53 27.78
N ALA A 19 0.70 -5.30 27.89
CA ALA A 19 -0.08 -4.13 28.35
C ALA A 19 -0.72 -3.27 27.24
N ALA A 20 -0.68 -3.66 25.97
CA ALA A 20 -1.37 -2.90 24.93
C ALA A 20 -2.91 -2.96 25.10
N GLN A 21 -3.55 -1.78 25.07
CA GLN A 21 -5.01 -1.60 25.11
C GLN A 21 -5.70 -2.40 23.99
N ALA A 22 -6.95 -2.81 24.20
CA ALA A 22 -7.68 -3.70 23.28
C ALA A 22 -7.86 -3.07 21.87
N SER A 23 -8.13 -1.77 21.81
CA SER A 23 -8.21 -0.97 20.59
C SER A 23 -6.89 -0.98 19.80
N ASP A 24 -5.76 -0.76 20.47
CA ASP A 24 -4.43 -0.80 19.87
C ASP A 24 -4.06 -2.19 19.32
N LYS A 25 -4.49 -3.27 19.99
CA LYS A 25 -4.33 -4.65 19.49
C LYS A 25 -5.21 -4.91 18.27
N SER A 26 -6.45 -4.43 18.28
CA SER A 26 -7.39 -4.55 17.16
C SER A 26 -6.84 -3.89 15.90
N LEU A 27 -6.37 -2.63 16.01
CA LEU A 27 -5.75 -1.91 14.91
C LEU A 27 -4.58 -2.68 14.29
N LYS A 28 -3.63 -3.17 15.12
CA LYS A 28 -2.47 -3.93 14.63
C LYS A 28 -2.90 -5.23 13.92
N SER A 29 -3.89 -5.93 14.47
CA SER A 29 -4.43 -7.16 13.88
C SER A 29 -5.08 -6.90 12.52
N THR A 30 -5.93 -5.86 12.44
CA THR A 30 -6.60 -5.45 11.20
C THR A 30 -5.60 -5.03 10.14
N VAL A 31 -4.61 -4.20 10.50
CA VAL A 31 -3.51 -3.82 9.60
C VAL A 31 -2.79 -5.06 9.08
N LYS A 32 -2.35 -5.97 9.96
CA LYS A 32 -1.65 -7.21 9.56
C LYS A 32 -2.47 -8.06 8.58
N LYS A 33 -3.76 -8.27 8.89
CA LYS A 33 -4.66 -9.10 8.08
C LYS A 33 -4.87 -8.52 6.70
N GLU A 34 -5.17 -7.23 6.61
CA GLU A 34 -5.49 -6.58 5.34
C GLU A 34 -4.23 -6.38 4.48
N LEU A 35 -3.05 -6.22 5.09
CA LEU A 35 -1.78 -6.20 4.33
C LEU A 35 -1.47 -7.52 3.63
N THR A 36 -1.80 -8.66 4.25
CA THR A 36 -1.66 -9.97 3.57
C THR A 36 -2.54 -10.04 2.32
N THR A 37 -3.71 -9.40 2.34
CA THR A 37 -4.59 -9.30 1.18
C THR A 37 -4.00 -8.36 0.12
N LEU A 38 -3.47 -7.21 0.55
CA LEU A 38 -2.82 -6.23 -0.30
C LEU A 38 -1.59 -6.81 -1.02
N GLU A 39 -0.73 -7.55 -0.33
CA GLU A 39 0.46 -8.20 -0.90
C GLU A 39 0.13 -9.12 -2.08
N LYS A 40 -1.01 -9.83 -2.03
CA LYS A 40 -1.46 -10.68 -3.14
C LYS A 40 -1.85 -9.85 -4.35
N ALA A 41 -2.47 -8.70 -4.15
CA ALA A 41 -2.80 -7.76 -5.22
C ALA A 41 -1.54 -7.11 -5.79
N GLU A 42 -0.59 -6.69 -4.94
CA GLU A 42 0.69 -6.11 -5.36
C GLU A 42 1.52 -7.08 -6.21
N LYS A 43 1.57 -8.37 -5.83
CA LYS A 43 2.27 -9.40 -6.64
C LYS A 43 1.66 -9.56 -8.02
N ARG A 44 0.32 -9.49 -8.12
CA ARG A 44 -0.38 -9.55 -9.42
C ARG A 44 -0.11 -8.29 -10.25
N PHE A 45 -0.13 -7.13 -9.60
CA PHE A 45 0.20 -5.86 -10.22
C PHE A 45 1.63 -5.82 -10.76
N ALA A 46 2.64 -6.20 -9.96
CA ALA A 46 4.02 -6.22 -10.44
C ALA A 46 4.22 -7.17 -11.62
N LYS A 47 3.63 -8.38 -11.57
CA LYS A 47 3.65 -9.29 -12.71
C LYS A 47 3.01 -8.70 -13.97
N ALA A 48 1.93 -7.93 -13.83
CA ALA A 48 1.30 -7.25 -14.95
C ALA A 48 2.14 -6.07 -15.47
N MET A 49 2.83 -5.33 -14.59
CA MET A 49 3.75 -4.26 -14.99
C MET A 49 4.99 -4.80 -15.71
N ASP A 50 5.53 -5.95 -15.28
CA ASP A 50 6.63 -6.63 -15.98
C ASP A 50 6.21 -7.03 -17.40
N LYS A 51 5.01 -7.60 -17.54
CA LYS A 51 4.42 -7.93 -18.84
C LYS A 51 4.09 -6.72 -19.70
N LEU A 52 3.68 -5.61 -19.09
CA LEU A 52 3.48 -4.35 -19.80
C LEU A 52 4.80 -3.87 -20.42
N GLU A 53 5.93 -4.03 -19.71
CA GLU A 53 7.25 -3.69 -20.24
C GLU A 53 7.69 -4.64 -21.38
N SER A 54 7.38 -5.94 -21.30
CA SER A 54 7.82 -6.93 -22.30
C SER A 54 6.89 -7.04 -23.52
N ASP A 55 5.59 -7.07 -23.30
CA ASP A 55 4.57 -7.47 -24.29
C ASP A 55 3.67 -6.29 -24.68
N GLY A 56 3.74 -5.16 -23.97
CA GLY A 56 2.89 -3.99 -24.22
C GLY A 56 1.42 -4.18 -23.85
N ASP A 57 1.09 -5.19 -23.04
CA ASP A 57 -0.30 -5.51 -22.65
C ASP A 57 -0.85 -4.50 -21.62
N ALA A 58 -1.31 -3.35 -22.11
CA ALA A 58 -1.90 -2.28 -21.32
C ALA A 58 -3.19 -2.71 -20.61
N GLU A 59 -3.94 -3.65 -21.17
CA GLU A 59 -5.22 -4.09 -20.60
C GLU A 59 -5.00 -4.95 -19.34
N GLN A 60 -4.05 -5.89 -19.38
CA GLN A 60 -3.64 -6.60 -18.15
C GLN A 60 -3.09 -5.64 -17.09
N GLY A 61 -2.34 -4.63 -17.51
CA GLY A 61 -1.84 -3.58 -16.64
C GLY A 61 -2.98 -2.82 -15.93
N LYS A 62 -4.01 -2.41 -16.67
CA LYS A 62 -5.19 -1.71 -16.13
C LYS A 62 -5.95 -2.60 -15.14
N GLN A 63 -6.33 -3.81 -15.56
CA GLN A 63 -7.09 -4.73 -14.69
C GLN A 63 -6.35 -5.06 -13.39
N ALA A 64 -5.02 -5.20 -13.45
CA ALA A 64 -4.22 -5.44 -12.25
C ALA A 64 -4.10 -4.19 -11.36
N THR A 65 -4.05 -3.00 -11.97
CA THR A 65 -4.07 -1.71 -11.26
C THR A 65 -5.41 -1.48 -10.55
N GLU A 66 -6.54 -1.72 -11.21
CA GLU A 66 -7.88 -1.63 -10.62
C GLU A 66 -8.04 -2.58 -9.42
N LYS A 67 -7.61 -3.83 -9.57
CA LYS A 67 -7.64 -4.80 -8.46
C LYS A 67 -6.78 -4.36 -7.28
N LEU A 68 -5.66 -3.68 -7.55
CA LEU A 68 -4.82 -3.12 -6.50
C LEU A 68 -5.47 -1.90 -5.85
N ILE A 69 -6.11 -1.01 -6.61
CA ILE A 69 -6.90 0.11 -6.09
C ILE A 69 -7.97 -0.41 -5.11
N THR A 70 -8.79 -1.37 -5.53
CA THR A 70 -9.81 -1.97 -4.65
C THR A 70 -9.22 -2.57 -3.37
N ALA A 71 -8.02 -3.16 -3.45
CA ALA A 71 -7.34 -3.69 -2.27
C ALA A 71 -6.83 -2.57 -1.34
N VAL A 72 -6.33 -1.46 -1.89
CA VAL A 72 -5.91 -0.28 -1.13
C VAL A 72 -7.10 0.44 -0.50
N GLU A 73 -8.20 0.63 -1.21
CA GLU A 73 -9.44 1.22 -0.69
C GLU A 73 -10.01 0.38 0.46
N ARG A 74 -10.05 -0.94 0.27
CA ARG A 74 -10.46 -1.87 1.33
C ARG A 74 -9.53 -1.76 2.54
N PHE A 75 -8.21 -1.73 2.32
CA PHE A 75 -7.24 -1.55 3.39
C PHE A 75 -7.48 -0.23 4.15
N HIS A 76 -7.62 0.87 3.42
CA HIS A 76 -7.92 2.19 3.98
C HIS A 76 -9.17 2.11 4.85
N SER A 77 -10.30 1.68 4.30
CA SER A 77 -11.59 1.63 5.00
C SER A 77 -11.51 0.77 6.27
N LYS A 78 -10.79 -0.36 6.23
CA LYS A 78 -10.60 -1.21 7.41
C LYS A 78 -9.74 -0.55 8.48
N VAL A 79 -8.64 0.11 8.11
CA VAL A 79 -7.81 0.86 9.07
C VAL A 79 -8.54 2.08 9.62
N GLU A 80 -9.39 2.71 8.79
CA GLU A 80 -10.22 3.84 9.18
C GLU A 80 -11.31 3.44 10.19
N ALA A 81 -11.87 2.24 10.06
CA ALA A 81 -12.84 1.72 11.04
C ALA A 81 -12.22 1.43 12.42
N GLU A 82 -10.89 1.24 12.49
CA GLU A 82 -10.19 0.96 13.75
C GLU A 82 -9.90 2.23 14.54
N THR A 83 -9.84 2.08 15.86
CA THR A 83 -9.41 3.13 16.78
C THR A 83 -8.02 2.83 17.33
N ALA A 84 -7.29 3.88 17.71
CA ALA A 84 -6.07 3.78 18.50
C ALA A 84 -6.24 4.67 19.72
N GLU A 85 -5.75 4.24 20.87
CA GLU A 85 -5.77 5.02 22.10
C GLU A 85 -4.42 5.69 22.35
N SER A 86 -3.33 4.97 22.11
CA SER A 86 -1.98 5.51 22.27
C SER A 86 -1.65 6.59 21.23
N LYS A 87 -1.00 7.66 21.69
CA LYS A 87 -0.62 8.81 20.83
C LYS A 87 0.27 8.38 19.65
N GLY A 88 1.17 7.43 19.88
CA GLY A 88 2.04 6.85 18.85
C GLY A 88 1.23 6.16 17.75
N LEU A 89 0.32 5.25 18.12
CA LEU A 89 -0.51 4.53 17.15
C LEU A 89 -1.55 5.43 16.47
N LYS A 90 -2.12 6.42 17.16
CA LYS A 90 -2.98 7.45 16.51
C LYS A 90 -2.22 8.15 15.38
N THR A 91 -1.01 8.63 15.67
CA THR A 91 -0.17 9.34 14.70
C THR A 91 0.23 8.42 13.53
N ALA A 92 0.62 7.18 13.84
CA ALA A 92 1.00 6.20 12.83
C ALA A 92 -0.19 5.82 11.93
N ARG A 93 -1.37 5.60 12.51
CA ARG A 93 -2.62 5.34 11.78
C ARG A 93 -2.96 6.49 10.84
N THR A 94 -2.92 7.74 11.30
CA THR A 94 -3.18 8.91 10.43
C THR A 94 -2.19 9.00 9.26
N LYS A 95 -0.90 8.76 9.52
CA LYS A 95 0.12 8.72 8.45
C LYS A 95 -0.15 7.61 7.45
N LEU A 96 -0.55 6.43 7.93
CA LEU A 96 -0.87 5.28 7.11
C LEU A 96 -2.09 5.53 6.22
N LEU A 97 -3.17 6.09 6.77
CA LEU A 97 -4.37 6.46 6.01
C LEU A 97 -4.06 7.47 4.90
N LYS A 98 -3.34 8.54 5.24
CA LYS A 98 -2.89 9.54 4.25
C LYS A 98 -1.99 8.94 3.17
N ALA A 99 -1.13 8.01 3.55
CA ALA A 99 -0.26 7.34 2.59
C ALA A 99 -1.04 6.37 1.68
N SER A 100 -2.10 5.70 2.18
CA SER A 100 -3.00 4.90 1.33
C SER A 100 -3.73 5.77 0.31
N GLU A 101 -4.27 6.93 0.70
CA GLU A 101 -4.91 7.86 -0.25
C GLU A 101 -3.94 8.32 -1.33
N THR A 102 -2.70 8.63 -0.93
CA THR A 102 -1.66 9.06 -1.87
C THR A 102 -1.30 7.92 -2.83
N TYR A 103 -1.27 6.68 -2.34
CA TYR A 103 -0.98 5.51 -3.15
C TYR A 103 -2.12 5.20 -4.14
N GLU A 104 -3.35 5.24 -3.69
CA GLU A 104 -4.56 5.10 -4.50
C GLU A 104 -4.63 6.17 -5.61
N SER A 105 -4.41 7.44 -5.26
CA SER A 105 -4.33 8.53 -6.24
C SER A 105 -3.22 8.31 -7.28
N GLY A 106 -2.08 7.76 -6.85
CA GLY A 106 -1.00 7.36 -7.74
C GLY A 106 -1.44 6.28 -8.72
N LEU A 107 -2.15 5.24 -8.24
CA LEU A 107 -2.66 4.13 -9.05
C LEU A 107 -3.71 4.62 -10.07
N ASN A 108 -4.62 5.51 -9.68
CA ASN A 108 -5.58 6.14 -10.60
C ASN A 108 -4.86 6.89 -11.75
N LYS A 109 -3.81 7.65 -11.44
CA LYS A 109 -2.98 8.31 -12.47
C LYS A 109 -2.27 7.33 -13.41
N LEU A 110 -2.00 6.11 -12.97
CA LEU A 110 -1.46 5.08 -13.85
C LEU A 110 -2.52 4.53 -14.80
N ILE A 111 -3.76 4.35 -14.35
CA ILE A 111 -4.87 4.00 -15.26
C ILE A 111 -5.01 5.08 -16.34
N GLU A 112 -5.07 6.36 -15.94
CA GLU A 112 -5.13 7.47 -16.90
C GLU A 112 -3.95 7.47 -17.89
N ALA A 113 -2.75 7.12 -17.41
CA ALA A 113 -1.56 7.05 -18.26
C ALA A 113 -1.58 5.85 -19.21
N LEU A 114 -2.16 4.72 -18.78
CA LEU A 114 -2.39 3.53 -19.60
C LEU A 114 -3.50 3.78 -20.63
N ASP A 115 -4.54 4.55 -20.30
CA ASP A 115 -5.59 4.97 -21.23
C ASP A 115 -5.06 5.94 -22.29
N ALA A 116 -4.18 6.84 -21.90
CA ALA A 116 -3.58 7.82 -22.80
C ALA A 116 -2.54 7.22 -23.77
N ASP A 117 -2.22 5.92 -23.66
CA ASP A 117 -1.19 5.20 -24.41
C ASP A 117 0.13 5.98 -24.58
N SER A 118 0.52 6.69 -23.53
CA SER A 118 1.63 7.64 -23.58
C SER A 118 2.77 7.18 -22.70
N LYS A 119 3.86 6.72 -23.33
CA LYS A 119 5.06 6.23 -22.63
C LYS A 119 5.64 7.24 -21.63
N SER A 120 5.59 8.53 -21.94
CA SER A 120 6.07 9.59 -21.03
C SER A 120 5.16 9.76 -19.81
N LYS A 121 3.84 9.75 -20.00
CA LYS A 121 2.85 9.77 -18.90
C LYS A 121 2.97 8.52 -18.05
N LEU A 122 3.09 7.33 -18.67
CA LEU A 122 3.27 6.05 -17.99
C LEU A 122 4.50 6.07 -17.08
N LYS A 123 5.64 6.52 -17.60
CA LYS A 123 6.87 6.65 -16.82
C LYS A 123 6.73 7.61 -15.63
N SER A 124 6.01 8.72 -15.83
CA SER A 124 5.75 9.70 -14.76
C SER A 124 4.81 9.14 -13.69
N ALA A 125 3.75 8.44 -14.10
CA ALA A 125 2.80 7.80 -13.22
C ALA A 125 3.48 6.71 -12.37
N LEU A 126 4.27 5.83 -12.99
CA LEU A 126 5.04 4.79 -12.29
C LEU A 126 6.02 5.38 -11.26
N LYS A 127 6.69 6.49 -11.58
CA LYS A 127 7.56 7.20 -10.62
C LYS A 127 6.77 7.75 -9.43
N THR A 128 5.57 8.27 -9.68
CA THR A 128 4.67 8.79 -8.64
C THR A 128 4.17 7.67 -7.74
N ILE A 129 3.71 6.56 -8.31
CA ILE A 129 3.29 5.35 -7.59
C ILE A 129 4.42 4.81 -6.74
N ASN A 130 5.64 4.69 -7.27
CA ASN A 130 6.76 4.15 -6.50
C ASN A 130 7.10 5.03 -5.28
N ARG A 131 6.96 6.36 -5.41
CA ARG A 131 7.12 7.27 -4.27
C ARG A 131 6.00 7.08 -3.24
N ALA A 132 4.76 7.02 -3.70
CA ALA A 132 3.60 6.82 -2.85
C ALA A 132 3.65 5.46 -2.12
N TYR A 133 4.05 4.40 -2.83
CA TYR A 133 4.31 3.07 -2.28
C TYR A 133 5.34 3.11 -1.15
N LYS A 134 6.48 3.79 -1.36
CA LYS A 134 7.50 3.94 -0.31
C LYS A 134 6.98 4.69 0.92
N GLN A 135 6.17 5.72 0.72
CA GLN A 135 5.53 6.44 1.82
C GLN A 135 4.54 5.56 2.57
N PHE A 136 3.73 4.78 1.84
CA PHE A 136 2.80 3.82 2.40
C PHE A 136 3.51 2.74 3.23
N TYR A 137 4.57 2.15 2.67
CA TYR A 137 5.41 1.18 3.35
C TYR A 137 6.04 1.75 4.63
N SER A 138 6.66 2.93 4.55
CA SER A 138 7.27 3.59 5.71
C SER A 138 6.26 3.95 6.80
N ALA A 139 5.03 4.32 6.43
CA ALA A 139 3.95 4.56 7.38
C ALA A 139 3.50 3.25 8.07
N GLY A 140 3.43 2.14 7.31
CA GLY A 140 3.17 0.81 7.86
C GLY A 140 4.23 0.38 8.87
N GLU A 141 5.52 0.54 8.54
CA GLU A 141 6.62 0.25 9.46
C GLU A 141 6.57 1.12 10.73
N SER A 142 6.20 2.40 10.58
CA SER A 142 6.02 3.31 11.71
C SER A 142 4.92 2.82 12.66
N LEU A 143 3.85 2.22 12.13
CA LEU A 143 2.79 1.63 12.95
C LEU A 143 3.27 0.37 13.70
N GLY A 144 4.08 -0.46 13.06
CA GLY A 144 4.74 -1.60 13.70
C GLY A 144 5.65 -1.17 14.86
N LYS A 145 6.46 -0.12 14.66
CA LYS A 145 7.39 0.42 15.67
C LYS A 145 6.70 1.17 16.80
N ALA A 146 5.70 2.00 16.50
CA ALA A 146 4.90 2.71 17.51
C ALA A 146 4.19 1.75 18.48
N GLY A 147 4.09 0.48 18.11
CA GLY A 147 3.58 -0.58 18.95
C GLY A 147 4.57 -1.22 19.91
N ALA A 148 5.88 -0.94 19.80
CA ALA A 148 6.96 -1.54 20.59
C ALA A 148 7.51 -0.61 21.69
N ASP A 149 7.17 0.68 21.64
CA ASP A 149 7.60 1.72 22.59
C ASP A 149 6.65 1.90 23.80
N VAL A 150 5.83 0.88 24.13
CA VAL A 150 4.91 0.87 25.28
C VAL A 150 5.20 -0.34 26.18
#